data_AF-X1V997-F1
#
_entry.id   AF-X1V997-F1
#
_cell.length_a   1.000
_cell.length_b   1.000
_cell.length_c   1.000
_cell.angle_alpha   90.00
_cell.angle_beta   90.00
_cell.angle_gamma   90.00
#
_symmetry.space_group_name_H-M   'P 1'
#
loop_
_entity.id
_entity.type
_entity.pdbx_description
1 polymer ?
#
loop_
_entity_poly.entity_id
_entity_poly.type
_entity_poly.pdbx_seq_one_letter_code
_entity_poly.pdbx_strand_id
1 'polypeptide(L)' 'MEKPELLAPAGNLEKLKMAIIYGADAVYLGGENFGLRAGAKNFTLEQLAEGIKFAHDKGKRVYLTL' A
#
# COMPACT_ATOMS: atom_id res chain seq x y z
N MET A 1 -18.49 16.34 11.83
CA MET A 1 -17.09 15.90 11.96
C MET A 1 -16.73 15.15 10.70
N GLU A 2 -15.62 15.47 10.06
CA GLU A 2 -15.11 14.66 8.94
C GLU A 2 -14.61 13.31 9.47
N LYS A 3 -14.95 12.23 8.77
CA LYS A 3 -14.51 10.89 9.13
C LYS A 3 -13.00 10.80 8.88
N PRO A 4 -12.17 10.39 9.87
CA PRO A 4 -10.74 10.23 9.66
C PRO A 4 -10.44 9.12 8.63
N GLU A 5 -9.36 9.29 7.86
CA GLU A 5 -8.85 8.26 6.95
C GLU A 5 -8.09 7.18 7.76
N LEU A 6 -8.48 5.91 7.62
CA LEU A 6 -7.68 4.80 8.14
C LEU A 6 -6.53 4.47 7.17
N LEU A 7 -5.34 5.00 7.47
CA LEU A 7 -4.12 4.79 6.69
C LEU A 7 -3.26 3.65 7.27
N ALA A 8 -2.95 2.63 6.47
CA ALA A 8 -2.17 1.47 6.90
C ALA A 8 -0.83 1.32 6.14
N PRO A 9 0.26 0.88 6.80
CA PRO A 9 1.51 0.54 6.13
C PRO A 9 1.38 -0.74 5.31
N ALA A 10 1.90 -0.73 4.08
CA ALA A 10 2.07 -1.94 3.27
C ALA A 10 3.56 -2.14 2.92
N GLY A 11 4.14 -3.23 3.44
CA GLY A 11 5.53 -3.58 3.16
C GLY A 11 5.72 -4.56 1.99
N ASN A 12 4.63 -5.13 1.47
CA ASN A 12 4.59 -6.02 0.30
C ASN A 12 3.14 -6.12 -0.21
N LEU A 13 2.95 -6.80 -1.35
CA LEU A 13 1.65 -6.95 -2.00
C LEU A 13 0.59 -7.63 -1.12
N GLU A 14 0.96 -8.66 -0.36
CA GLU A 14 0.05 -9.36 0.55
C GLU A 14 -0.50 -8.40 1.61
N LYS A 15 0.38 -7.66 2.28
CA LYS A 15 0.00 -6.67 3.31
C LYS A 15 -0.86 -5.56 2.75
N LEU A 16 -0.58 -5.09 1.53
CA LEU A 16 -1.45 -4.14 0.83
C LEU A 16 -2.85 -4.70 0.69
N LYS A 17 -2.99 -5.91 0.11
CA LYS A 17 -4.29 -6.53 -0.12
C LYS A 17 -5.05 -6.74 1.19
N MET A 18 -4.36 -7.22 2.22
CA MET A 18 -4.97 -7.43 3.54
C MET A 18 -5.44 -6.12 4.17
N ALA A 19 -4.62 -5.07 4.18
CA ALA A 19 -5.01 -3.77 4.73
C ALA A 19 -6.30 -3.25 4.09
N ILE A 20 -6.40 -3.33 2.76
CA ILE A 20 -7.60 -2.94 2.01
C ILE A 20 -8.81 -3.84 2.33
N ILE A 21 -8.63 -5.17 2.38
CA ILE A 21 -9.71 -6.13 2.68
C ILE A 21 -10.27 -5.91 4.09
N TYR A 22 -9.42 -5.63 5.07
CA TYR A 22 -9.80 -5.41 6.46
C TYR A 22 -10.25 -3.98 6.78
N GLY A 23 -10.40 -3.12 5.77
CA GLY A 23 -11.12 -1.86 5.90
C GLY A 23 -10.26 -0.60 5.96
N ALA A 24 -8.97 -0.66 5.60
CA ALA A 24 -8.20 0.56 5.39
C ALA A 24 -8.84 1.43 4.29
N ASP A 25 -8.80 2.74 4.47
CA ASP A 25 -9.23 3.71 3.47
C ASP A 25 -8.10 4.03 2.49
N ALA A 26 -6.86 3.91 2.95
CA ALA A 26 -5.67 4.08 2.15
C ALA A 26 -4.49 3.23 2.68
N VAL A 27 -3.50 3.01 1.83
CA VAL A 27 -2.21 2.40 2.20
C VAL A 27 -1.05 3.32 1.86
N TYR A 28 0.00 3.28 2.67
CA TYR A 28 1.29 3.89 2.31
C TYR A 28 2.38 2.84 2.19
N LEU A 29 3.26 3.04 1.22
CA LEU A 29 4.36 2.13 0.92
C LEU A 29 5.53 2.88 0.27
N GLY A 30 6.74 2.37 0.48
CA GLY A 30 7.94 2.86 -0.18
C GLY A 30 8.26 2.02 -1.41
N GLY A 31 8.76 2.66 -2.46
CA GLY A 31 9.47 1.95 -3.53
C GLY A 31 10.71 1.21 -3.02
N GLU A 32 11.33 0.42 -3.89
CA GLU A 32 12.45 -0.48 -3.53
C GLU A 32 13.61 0.22 -2.79
N ASN A 33 13.85 1.49 -3.10
CA ASN A 33 14.93 2.29 -2.51
C ASN A 33 14.55 3.09 -1.25
N PHE A 34 13.26 3.08 -0.86
CA PHE A 34 12.72 3.98 0.19
C PHE A 34 12.16 3.23 1.40
N GLY A 35 12.42 1.92 1.50
CA GLY A 35 12.06 1.12 2.67
C GLY A 35 13.03 1.36 3.85
N LEU A 36 12.50 1.68 5.03
CA LEU A 36 13.27 1.82 6.28
C LEU A 36 13.96 0.53 6.74
N ARG A 37 13.68 -0.62 6.11
CA ARG A 37 14.30 -1.91 6.41
C ARG A 37 15.06 -2.40 5.19
N ALA A 38 16.39 -2.28 5.22
CA ALA A 38 17.26 -2.97 4.29
C ALA A 38 16.96 -4.48 4.34
N GLY A 39 16.40 -5.04 3.27
CA GLY A 39 16.06 -6.47 3.18
C GLY A 39 14.60 -6.86 3.47
N ALA A 40 13.67 -5.92 3.64
CA ALA A 40 12.25 -6.26 3.53
C ALA A 40 11.95 -6.72 2.08
N LYS A 41 11.00 -7.66 1.92
CA LYS A 41 10.45 -8.03 0.59
C LYS A 41 9.76 -6.80 -0.01
N ASN A 42 10.54 -5.91 -0.61
CA ASN A 42 10.05 -4.72 -1.27
C ASN A 42 9.16 -5.12 -2.46
N PHE A 43 8.32 -4.19 -2.89
CA PHE A 43 7.54 -4.41 -4.10
C PHE A 43 8.45 -4.39 -5.32
N THR A 44 8.24 -5.34 -6.24
CA THR A 44 8.68 -5.17 -7.63
C THR A 44 7.74 -4.17 -8.34
N LEU A 45 8.15 -3.66 -9.51
CA LEU A 45 7.29 -2.77 -10.31
C LEU A 45 5.98 -3.44 -10.69
N GLU A 46 6.00 -4.74 -11.00
CA GLU A 46 4.80 -5.52 -11.33
C GLU A 46 3.86 -5.62 -10.12
N GLN A 47 4.42 -5.86 -8.93
CA GLN A 47 3.64 -5.92 -7.69
C GLN A 47 3.08 -4.56 -7.30
N LEU A 48 3.81 -3.47 -7.56
CA LEU A 48 3.30 -2.10 -7.39
C LEU A 48 2.09 -1.87 -8.29
N ALA A 49 2.22 -2.15 -9.58
CA ALA A 49 1.14 -1.97 -10.55
C ALA A 49 -0.10 -2.80 -10.17
N GLU A 50 0.09 -4.06 -9.78
CA GLU A 50 -0.98 -4.93 -9.31
C GLU A 50 -1.65 -4.40 -8.03
N GLY A 51 -0.86 -4.00 -7.04
CA GLY A 51 -1.35 -3.49 -5.77
C GLY A 51 -2.11 -2.17 -5.91
N ILE A 52 -1.59 -1.24 -6.71
CA ILE A 52 -2.23 0.04 -7.02
C ILE A 52 -3.57 -0.20 -7.72
N LYS A 53 -3.58 -1.06 -8.74
CA LYS A 53 -4.83 -1.42 -9.43
C LYS A 53 -5.84 -2.01 -8.44
N PHE A 54 -5.43 -2.96 -7.60
CA PHE A 54 -6.30 -3.61 -6.63
C PHE A 54 -6.93 -2.62 -5.63
N ALA A 55 -6.16 -1.66 -5.14
CA ALA A 55 -6.66 -0.64 -4.22
C ALA A 55 -7.66 0.30 -4.92
N HIS A 56 -7.33 0.77 -6.13
CA HIS A 56 -8.19 1.66 -6.91
C HIS A 56 -9.50 1.00 -7.34
N ASP A 57 -9.48 -0.29 -7.73
CA ASP A 57 -10.69 -1.07 -8.04
C ASP A 57 -11.65 -1.14 -6.84
N LYS A 58 -11.18 -0.87 -5.61
CA LYS A 58 -11.97 -0.83 -4.37
C LYS A 58 -12.24 0.59 -3.86
N GLY A 59 -11.90 1.61 -4.64
CA GLY A 59 -12.06 3.01 -4.27
C GLY A 59 -11.15 3.45 -3.11
N LYS A 60 -10.01 2.77 -2.92
CA LYS A 60 -9.03 3.04 -1.85
C LYS A 60 -7.81 3.74 -2.42
N ARG A 61 -7.13 4.56 -1.60
CA ARG A 61 -5.96 5.35 -2.03
C ARG A 61 -4.64 4.62 -1.77
N VAL A 62 -3.62 4.94 -2.56
CA VAL A 62 -2.24 4.48 -2.36
C VAL A 62 -1.30 5.69 -2.34
N TYR A 63 -0.51 5.79 -1.28
CA TYR A 63 0.55 6.78 -1.14
C TYR A 63 1.90 6.09 -1.33
N LEU A 64 2.59 6.41 -2.43
CA LEU A 64 3.87 5.85 -2.80
C LEU A 64 4.97 6.89 -2.58
N THR A 65 6.03 6.51 -1.84
CA THR A 65 7.27 7.28 -1.77
C THR A 65 8.22 6.81 -2.88
N LEU A 66 8.69 7.78 -3.68
CA LEU A 66 9.62 7.63 -4.81
C LEU A 66 10.96 8.32 -4.57
#